data_AF-A0A5R8LAU3-F1
#
_entry.id   AF-A0A5R8LAU3-F1
#
_cell.length_a   1.000
_cell.length_b   1.000
_cell.length_c   1.000
_cell.angle_alpha   90.00
_cell.angle_beta   90.00
_cell.angle_gamma   90.00
#
_symmetry.space_group_name_H-M   'P 1'
#
loop_
_entity.id
_entity.type
_entity.pdbx_description
1 polymer ?
#
loop_
_entity_poly.entity_id
_entity_poly.type
_entity_poly.pdbx_seq_one_letter_code
_entity_poly.pdbx_strand_id
1 'polypeptide(L)'
;MNEEEFDRLLTELVARPDERTTLLRKSRASAEEAAHLDALVFTADAAWLATQGAPPLDEDPVAAMLGLVPDRECSLDPRSFTRARQHARIAPSALAQRLKLRGWDPSTADVVRWQNAAADVPPALVQAIADELAVAVDALIQPPDAATDRFEAIRRAPAFEDIVARWARVRHIALAVARAELDSRMAATVYRGQLPDTDQVLSALDTLVRSVEGAREY
;
A
#
# COMPACT_ATOMS: atom_id res chain seq x y z
N MET A 1 -36.36 -6.12 -22.75
CA MET A 1 -36.24 -7.34 -21.92
C MET A 1 -37.53 -7.53 -21.14
N ASN A 2 -37.97 -8.75 -20.82
CA ASN A 2 -39.13 -8.93 -19.94
C ASN A 2 -38.73 -8.81 -18.45
N GLU A 3 -39.69 -8.69 -17.55
CA GLU A 3 -39.45 -8.43 -16.12
C GLU A 3 -38.72 -9.60 -15.43
N GLU A 4 -39.04 -10.85 -15.79
CA GLU A 4 -38.33 -12.03 -15.25
C GLU A 4 -36.86 -12.13 -15.74
N GLU A 5 -36.59 -11.75 -16.98
CA GLU A 5 -35.24 -11.68 -17.55
C GLU A 5 -34.44 -10.55 -16.88
N PHE A 6 -35.08 -9.42 -16.60
CA PHE A 6 -34.49 -8.30 -15.89
C PHE A 6 -34.07 -8.69 -14.46
N ASP A 7 -34.98 -9.30 -13.70
CA ASP A 7 -34.70 -9.74 -12.32
C ASP A 7 -33.63 -10.83 -12.26
N ARG A 8 -33.65 -11.77 -13.20
CA ARG A 8 -32.61 -12.80 -13.31
C ARG A 8 -31.25 -12.16 -13.60
N LEU A 9 -31.18 -11.21 -14.53
CA LEU A 9 -29.94 -10.52 -14.87
C LEU A 9 -29.43 -9.68 -13.70
N LEU A 10 -30.30 -8.94 -13.00
CA LEU A 10 -29.94 -8.18 -11.81
C LEU A 10 -29.34 -9.09 -10.72
N THR A 11 -29.96 -10.26 -10.50
CA THR A 11 -29.46 -11.26 -9.56
C THR A 11 -28.07 -11.78 -9.94
N GLU A 12 -27.82 -12.06 -11.23
CA GLU A 12 -26.51 -12.49 -11.71
C GLU A 12 -25.44 -11.38 -11.58
N LEU A 13 -25.80 -10.13 -11.85
CA LEU A 13 -24.90 -8.97 -11.72
C LEU A 13 -24.48 -8.71 -10.27
N VAL A 14 -25.38 -8.96 -9.31
CA VAL A 14 -25.07 -8.87 -7.88
C VAL A 14 -24.19 -10.06 -7.45
N ALA A 15 -24.49 -11.27 -7.92
CA ALA A 15 -23.75 -12.48 -7.54
C ALA A 15 -22.33 -12.57 -8.14
N ARG A 16 -22.07 -11.90 -9.26
CA ARG A 16 -20.80 -11.99 -10.00
C ARG A 16 -20.25 -10.61 -10.38
N PRO A 17 -19.70 -9.85 -9.41
CA PRO A 17 -19.21 -8.50 -9.66
C PRO A 17 -18.12 -8.43 -10.74
N ASP A 18 -17.25 -9.44 -10.82
CA ASP A 18 -16.14 -9.49 -11.78
C ASP A 18 -16.60 -9.74 -13.24
N GLU A 19 -17.81 -10.25 -13.43
CA GLU A 19 -18.37 -10.61 -14.74
C GLU A 19 -19.38 -9.57 -15.26
N ARG A 20 -19.67 -8.50 -14.51
CA ARG A 20 -20.75 -7.52 -14.81
C ARG A 20 -20.71 -6.97 -16.23
N THR A 21 -19.54 -6.50 -16.68
CA THR A 21 -19.37 -5.95 -18.03
C THR A 21 -19.62 -6.99 -19.12
N THR A 22 -19.28 -8.25 -18.84
CA THR A 22 -19.49 -9.37 -19.77
C THR A 22 -20.96 -9.80 -19.80
N LEU A 23 -21.63 -9.81 -18.64
CA LEU A 23 -23.05 -10.16 -18.50
C LEU A 23 -23.96 -9.12 -19.18
N LEU A 24 -23.71 -7.83 -18.96
CA LEU A 24 -24.42 -6.73 -19.63
C LEU A 24 -24.23 -6.76 -21.16
N ARG A 25 -23.03 -7.11 -21.63
CA ARG A 25 -22.77 -7.25 -23.07
C ARG A 25 -23.51 -8.44 -23.69
N LYS A 26 -23.71 -9.52 -22.93
CA LYS A 26 -24.39 -10.74 -23.39
C LYS A 26 -25.92 -10.65 -23.34
N SER A 27 -26.48 -9.83 -22.44
CA SER A 27 -27.92 -9.74 -22.22
C SER A 27 -28.70 -9.06 -23.35
N ARG A 28 -28.01 -8.44 -24.33
CA ARG A 28 -28.62 -7.60 -25.38
C ARG A 28 -29.53 -6.50 -24.82
N ALA A 29 -29.29 -6.06 -23.58
CA ALA A 29 -30.01 -4.96 -22.97
C ALA A 29 -29.84 -3.69 -23.82
N SER A 30 -30.92 -2.92 -23.95
CA SER A 30 -30.83 -1.58 -24.52
C SER A 30 -29.97 -0.67 -23.63
N ALA A 31 -29.50 0.44 -24.20
CA ALA A 31 -28.68 1.40 -23.44
C ALA A 31 -29.41 1.95 -22.19
N GLU A 32 -30.74 2.10 -22.28
CA GLU A 32 -31.58 2.57 -21.16
C GLU A 32 -31.73 1.50 -20.07
N GLU A 33 -31.97 0.24 -20.45
CA GLU A 33 -32.03 -0.89 -19.50
C GLU A 33 -30.67 -1.14 -18.83
N ALA A 34 -29.56 -1.03 -19.58
CA ALA A 34 -28.22 -1.17 -19.03
C ALA A 34 -27.90 -0.06 -18.03
N ALA A 35 -28.24 1.20 -18.36
CA ALA A 35 -28.08 2.32 -17.44
C ALA A 35 -28.93 2.15 -16.17
N HIS A 36 -30.15 1.61 -16.31
CA HIS A 36 -31.03 1.34 -15.17
C HIS A 36 -30.48 0.23 -14.26
N LEU A 37 -29.97 -0.86 -14.83
CA LEU A 37 -29.32 -1.95 -14.08
C LEU A 37 -28.05 -1.46 -13.37
N ASP A 38 -27.21 -0.67 -14.04
CA ASP A 38 -26.02 -0.07 -13.42
C ASP A 38 -26.39 0.81 -12.24
N ALA A 39 -27.45 1.62 -12.35
CA ALA A 39 -27.91 2.46 -11.25
C ALA A 39 -28.41 1.62 -10.05
N LEU A 40 -29.16 0.55 -10.29
CA LEU A 40 -29.64 -0.35 -9.23
C LEU A 40 -28.49 -1.07 -8.53
N VAL A 41 -27.55 -1.60 -9.31
CA VAL A 41 -26.35 -2.29 -8.79
C VAL A 41 -25.49 -1.32 -7.98
N PHE A 42 -25.26 -0.10 -8.47
CA PHE A 42 -24.52 0.93 -7.75
C PHE A 42 -25.18 1.27 -6.41
N THR A 43 -26.51 1.38 -6.39
CA THR A 43 -27.26 1.68 -5.16
C THR A 43 -27.19 0.53 -4.16
N ALA A 44 -27.26 -0.71 -4.64
CA ALA A 44 -27.11 -1.91 -3.83
C ALA A 44 -25.69 -2.03 -3.24
N ASP A 45 -24.66 -1.79 -4.03
CA ASP A 45 -23.26 -1.78 -3.59
C ASP A 45 -23.03 -0.69 -2.53
N ALA A 46 -23.56 0.53 -2.77
CA ALA A 46 -23.45 1.64 -1.82
C ALA A 46 -24.16 1.34 -0.49
N ALA A 47 -25.36 0.75 -0.54
CA ALA A 47 -26.10 0.35 0.66
C ALA A 47 -25.37 -0.77 1.43
N TRP A 48 -24.80 -1.75 0.71
CA TRP A 48 -24.01 -2.82 1.30
C TRP A 48 -22.74 -2.28 1.96
N LEU A 49 -21.98 -1.41 1.29
CA LEU A 49 -20.78 -0.77 1.84
C LEU A 49 -21.10 0.08 3.08
N ALA A 50 -22.21 0.81 3.07
CA ALA A 50 -22.67 1.57 4.23
C ALA A 50 -22.93 0.67 5.46
N THR A 51 -23.27 -0.61 5.25
CA THR A 51 -23.49 -1.57 6.35
C THR A 51 -22.22 -2.25 6.84
N GLN A 52 -21.14 -2.28 6.05
CA GLN A 52 -19.89 -2.98 6.40
C GLN A 52 -18.99 -2.17 7.35
N GLY A 53 -19.26 -0.87 7.53
CA GLY A 53 -18.39 0.01 8.33
C GLY A 53 -17.00 0.16 7.71
N ALA A 54 -16.22 1.11 8.21
CA ALA A 54 -14.80 1.17 7.86
C ALA A 54 -14.06 0.04 8.61
N PRO A 55 -13.13 -0.68 7.95
CA PRO A 55 -12.27 -1.62 8.66
C PRO A 55 -11.46 -0.91 9.77
N PRO A 56 -11.03 -1.65 10.80
CA PRO A 56 -10.05 -1.14 11.77
C PRO A 56 -8.81 -0.56 11.07
N LEU A 57 -8.19 0.48 11.63
CA LEU A 57 -7.09 1.22 10.97
C LEU A 57 -5.90 0.32 10.61
N ASP A 58 -5.60 -0.68 11.46
CA ASP A 58 -4.56 -1.68 11.26
C ASP A 58 -4.90 -2.75 10.21
N GLU A 59 -6.17 -2.88 9.85
CA GLU A 59 -6.68 -3.79 8.82
C GLU A 59 -7.14 -3.05 7.54
N ASP A 60 -7.07 -1.71 7.53
CA ASP A 60 -7.49 -0.88 6.42
C ASP A 60 -6.36 -0.74 5.37
N PRO A 61 -6.52 -1.32 4.17
CA PRO A 61 -5.50 -1.25 3.12
C PRO A 61 -5.29 0.18 2.60
N VAL A 62 -6.31 1.04 2.64
CA VAL A 62 -6.18 2.44 2.25
C VAL A 62 -5.39 3.20 3.31
N ALA A 63 -5.64 2.94 4.59
CA ALA A 63 -4.84 3.52 5.68
C ALA A 63 -3.36 3.11 5.59
N ALA A 64 -3.08 1.84 5.26
CA ALA A 64 -1.72 1.37 5.02
C ALA A 64 -1.06 2.07 3.82
N MET A 65 -1.77 2.18 2.68
CA MET A 65 -1.28 2.91 1.50
C MET A 65 -1.00 4.40 1.77
N LEU A 66 -1.82 5.03 2.63
CA LEU A 66 -1.65 6.42 3.03
C LEU A 66 -0.61 6.60 4.15
N GLY A 67 0.03 5.53 4.64
CA GLY A 67 1.05 5.60 5.70
C GLY A 67 0.49 5.96 7.08
N LEU A 68 -0.78 5.65 7.34
CA LEU A 68 -1.46 5.91 8.62
C LEU A 68 -1.27 4.76 9.63
N VAL A 69 -0.74 3.63 9.17
CA VAL A 69 -0.38 2.47 10.00
C VAL A 69 1.12 2.52 10.30
N PRO A 70 1.57 2.30 11.56
CA PRO A 70 2.99 2.22 11.88
C PRO A 70 3.72 1.16 11.05
N ASP A 71 4.81 1.58 10.41
CA ASP A 71 5.67 0.72 9.59
C ASP A 71 7.08 0.69 10.20
N ARG A 72 7.61 -0.51 10.40
CA ARG A 72 8.96 -0.70 10.97
C ARG A 72 10.06 -0.28 10.01
N GLU A 73 9.82 -0.30 8.70
CA GLU A 73 10.80 0.14 7.70
C GLU A 73 10.91 1.66 7.62
N CYS A 74 9.87 2.38 8.06
CA CYS A 74 9.81 3.85 8.08
C CYS A 74 9.56 4.36 9.51
N SER A 75 10.20 3.72 10.49
CA SER A 75 10.12 4.12 11.89
C SER A 75 10.98 5.36 12.15
N LEU A 76 10.44 6.31 12.90
CA LEU A 76 11.17 7.49 13.36
C LEU A 76 12.35 7.07 14.25
N ASP A 77 13.57 7.51 13.92
CA ASP A 77 14.74 7.32 14.78
C ASP A 77 14.74 8.36 15.91
N PRO A 78 14.65 7.95 17.19
CA PRO A 78 14.57 8.88 18.31
C PRO A 78 15.75 9.86 18.40
N ARG A 79 16.95 9.42 18.01
CA ARG A 79 18.17 10.23 18.07
C ARG A 79 18.19 11.29 16.99
N SER A 80 17.92 10.90 15.75
CA SER A 80 17.87 11.80 14.59
C SER A 80 16.72 12.79 14.72
N PHE A 81 15.56 12.34 15.20
CA PHE A 81 14.45 13.22 15.56
C PHE A 81 14.83 14.26 16.61
N THR A 82 15.43 13.84 17.73
CA THR A 82 15.87 14.75 18.78
C THR A 82 16.85 15.79 18.25
N ARG A 83 17.82 15.36 17.44
CA ARG A 83 18.83 16.23 16.84
C ARG A 83 18.20 17.23 15.87
N ALA A 84 17.33 16.78 14.97
CA ALA A 84 16.65 17.63 13.99
C ALA A 84 15.77 18.68 14.69
N ARG A 85 15.00 18.28 15.70
CA ARG A 85 14.18 19.20 16.51
C ARG A 85 15.03 20.26 17.20
N GLN A 86 16.14 19.86 17.83
CA GLN A 86 17.06 20.78 18.50
C GLN A 86 17.70 21.76 17.51
N HIS A 87 18.11 21.28 16.33
CA HIS A 87 18.67 22.12 15.27
C HIS A 87 17.65 23.15 14.77
N ALA A 88 16.38 22.74 14.59
CA ALA A 88 15.28 23.63 14.24
C ALA A 88 14.85 24.57 15.40
N ARG A 89 15.38 24.37 16.61
CA ARG A 89 15.04 25.12 17.84
C ARG A 89 13.53 25.13 18.17
N ILE A 90 12.83 24.05 17.84
CA ILE A 90 11.38 23.91 18.08
C ILE A 90 11.15 23.17 19.40
N ALA A 91 10.38 23.75 20.32
CA ALA A 91 10.01 23.09 21.58
C ALA A 91 9.04 21.91 21.33
N PRO A 92 9.02 20.85 22.17
CA PRO A 92 8.12 19.71 21.98
C PRO A 92 6.63 20.12 21.94
N SER A 93 6.24 21.08 22.78
CA SER A 93 4.87 21.62 22.81
C SER A 93 4.52 22.39 21.54
N ALA A 94 5.47 23.15 20.99
CA ALA A 94 5.29 23.88 19.75
C ALA A 94 5.14 22.92 18.56
N LEU A 95 5.93 21.84 18.51
CA LEU A 95 5.80 20.83 17.46
C LEU A 95 4.43 20.13 17.54
N ALA A 96 3.99 19.70 18.73
CA ALA A 96 2.67 19.12 18.93
C ALA A 96 1.55 20.05 18.45
N GLN A 97 1.64 21.34 18.78
CA GLN A 97 0.65 22.34 18.33
C GLN A 97 0.62 22.52 16.82
N ARG A 98 1.79 22.54 16.16
CA ARG A 98 1.86 22.66 14.69
C ARG A 98 1.30 21.43 13.97
N LEU A 99 1.58 20.23 14.49
CA LEU A 99 0.98 19.00 13.99
C LEU A 99 -0.55 19.00 14.16
N LYS A 100 -1.07 19.51 15.29
CA LYS A 100 -2.51 19.76 15.50
C LYS A 100 -3.15 20.68 14.47
N LEU A 101 -2.48 21.77 14.11
CA LEU A 101 -2.97 22.66 13.07
C LEU A 101 -3.02 21.98 11.68
N ARG A 102 -2.24 20.92 11.47
CA ARG A 102 -2.24 20.09 10.25
C ARG A 102 -3.19 18.89 10.32
N GLY A 103 -4.02 18.78 11.36
CA GLY A 103 -5.01 17.71 11.49
C GLY A 103 -4.51 16.43 12.18
N TRP A 104 -3.28 16.42 12.71
CA TRP A 104 -2.76 15.33 13.54
C TRP A 104 -3.03 15.60 15.01
N ASP A 105 -3.31 14.60 15.86
CA ASP A 105 -3.59 14.86 17.29
C ASP A 105 -2.52 14.38 18.30
N PRO A 106 -1.21 14.57 18.08
CA PRO A 106 -0.22 14.20 19.08
C PRO A 106 -0.20 15.20 20.25
N SER A 107 -0.03 14.69 21.46
CA SER A 107 0.21 15.48 22.66
C SER A 107 1.70 15.85 22.81
N THR A 108 1.99 16.84 23.64
CA THR A 108 3.38 17.15 24.04
C THR A 108 4.09 15.93 24.65
N ALA A 109 3.35 15.07 25.35
CA ALA A 109 3.90 13.85 25.95
C ALA A 109 4.29 12.82 24.88
N ASP A 110 3.54 12.73 23.78
CA ASP A 110 3.92 11.89 22.63
C ASP A 110 5.21 12.38 22.00
N VAL A 111 5.35 13.69 21.78
CA VAL A 111 6.58 14.29 21.22
C VAL A 111 7.79 14.08 22.14
N VAL A 112 7.59 14.05 23.46
CA VAL A 112 8.64 13.70 24.43
C VAL A 112 8.94 12.20 24.42
N ARG A 113 7.91 11.35 24.31
CA ARG A 113 8.08 9.90 24.17
C ARG A 113 8.90 9.55 22.94
N TRP A 114 8.62 10.16 21.79
CA TRP A 114 9.32 9.90 20.53
C TRP A 114 10.81 10.21 20.54
N GLN A 115 11.26 11.09 21.45
CA GLN A 115 12.70 11.34 21.65
C GLN A 115 13.42 10.15 22.32
N ASN A 116 12.67 9.20 22.89
CA ASN A 116 13.18 8.00 23.55
C ASN A 116 12.79 6.71 22.82
N ALA A 117 11.53 6.61 22.37
CA ALA A 117 10.99 5.47 21.63
C ALA A 117 9.86 5.94 20.70
N ALA A 118 9.93 5.58 19.42
CA ALA A 118 9.03 6.09 18.38
C ALA A 118 8.57 5.02 17.37
N ALA A 119 8.54 3.75 17.79
CA ALA A 119 8.12 2.63 16.94
C ALA A 119 6.62 2.65 16.57
N ASP A 120 5.84 3.48 17.24
CA ASP A 120 4.39 3.66 17.06
C ASP A 120 4.03 4.84 16.15
N VAL A 121 5.02 5.54 15.57
CA VAL A 121 4.77 6.71 14.73
C VAL A 121 4.50 6.28 13.29
N PRO A 122 3.32 6.57 12.72
CA PRO A 122 3.01 6.24 11.34
C PRO A 122 3.88 7.00 10.34
N PRO A 123 4.23 6.41 9.18
CA PRO A 123 5.05 7.07 8.14
C PRO A 123 4.54 8.45 7.71
N ALA A 124 3.23 8.62 7.58
CA ALA A 124 2.63 9.90 7.23
C ALA A 124 2.86 10.97 8.31
N LEU A 125 2.88 10.57 9.58
CA LEU A 125 3.22 11.46 10.69
C LEU A 125 4.72 11.77 10.72
N VAL A 126 5.58 10.80 10.36
CA VAL A 126 7.03 11.04 10.18
C VAL A 126 7.28 12.07 9.08
N GLN A 127 6.58 11.97 7.94
CA GLN A 127 6.65 12.97 6.86
C GLN A 127 6.18 14.36 7.34
N ALA A 128 5.06 14.43 8.07
CA ALA A 128 4.58 15.69 8.62
C ALA A 128 5.57 16.32 9.62
N ILE A 129 6.26 15.50 10.42
CA ILE A 129 7.35 15.95 11.30
C ILE A 129 8.52 16.48 10.47
N ALA A 130 8.92 15.78 9.40
CA ALA A 130 10.01 16.19 8.52
C ALA A 130 9.75 17.58 7.91
N ASP A 131 8.52 17.80 7.43
CA ASP A 131 8.09 19.09 6.89
C ASP A 131 8.16 20.21 7.93
N GLU A 132 7.68 19.96 9.16
CA GLU A 132 7.69 20.94 10.25
C GLU A 132 9.10 21.28 10.75
N LEU A 133 10.02 20.31 10.66
CA LEU A 133 11.43 20.47 11.01
C LEU A 133 12.29 20.96 9.84
N ALA A 134 11.72 21.07 8.63
CA ALA A 134 12.40 21.41 7.38
C ALA A 134 13.63 20.51 7.10
N VAL A 135 13.46 19.21 7.26
CA VAL A 135 14.48 18.19 6.96
C VAL A 135 13.94 17.14 5.99
N ALA A 136 14.83 16.44 5.29
CA ALA A 136 14.43 15.28 4.50
C ALA A 136 13.95 14.15 5.42
N VAL A 137 12.90 13.43 5.01
CA VAL A 137 12.33 12.30 5.78
C VAL A 137 13.37 11.20 6.03
N ASP A 138 14.26 10.96 5.05
CA ASP A 138 15.39 10.01 5.15
C ASP A 138 16.36 10.33 6.29
N ALA A 139 16.42 11.61 6.71
CA ALA A 139 17.26 12.04 7.83
C ALA A 139 16.60 11.81 9.20
N LEU A 140 15.32 11.42 9.24
CA LEU A 140 14.55 11.19 10.46
C LEU A 140 14.21 9.72 10.70
N ILE A 141 14.22 8.89 9.65
CA ILE A 141 13.96 7.47 9.77
C ILE A 141 15.20 6.70 10.19
N GLN A 142 15.00 5.62 10.93
CA GLN A 142 16.08 4.70 11.20
C GLN A 142 16.48 4.01 9.88
N PRO A 143 17.76 3.99 9.48
CA PRO A 143 18.17 3.15 8.37
C PRO A 143 17.77 1.71 8.71
N PRO A 144 17.26 0.93 7.74
CA PRO A 144 16.86 -0.45 8.00
C PRO A 144 18.04 -1.13 8.68
N ASP A 145 17.84 -1.56 9.93
CA ASP A 145 18.83 -2.33 10.65
C ASP A 145 19.13 -3.54 9.75
N ALA A 146 20.39 -3.76 9.38
CA ALA A 146 20.76 -4.89 8.53
C ALA A 146 20.29 -6.23 9.14
N ALA A 147 20.01 -6.26 10.46
CA ALA A 147 19.43 -7.38 11.17
C ALA A 147 17.91 -7.59 10.96
N THR A 148 17.18 -6.60 10.41
CA THR A 148 15.73 -6.66 10.12
C THR A 148 15.41 -6.36 8.65
N ASP A 149 16.36 -6.58 7.76
CA ASP A 149 16.07 -6.56 6.34
C ASP A 149 15.39 -7.91 5.97
N ARG A 150 14.06 -7.93 6.11
CA ARG A 150 13.17 -9.08 5.87
C ARG A 150 13.31 -9.70 4.47
N PHE A 151 13.90 -8.95 3.54
CA PHE A 151 14.17 -9.38 2.17
C PHE A 151 15.67 -9.49 1.88
N GLU A 152 16.56 -9.34 2.87
CA GLU A 152 18.01 -9.43 2.67
C GLU A 152 18.41 -10.82 2.19
N ALA A 153 17.82 -11.86 2.78
CA ALA A 153 18.04 -13.24 2.38
C ALA A 153 17.63 -13.48 0.92
N ILE A 154 16.54 -12.84 0.47
CA ILE A 154 16.05 -12.89 -0.91
C ILE A 154 16.98 -12.09 -1.84
N ARG A 155 17.38 -10.88 -1.45
CA ARG A 155 18.32 -10.04 -2.22
C ARG A 155 19.72 -10.64 -2.34
N ARG A 156 20.14 -11.47 -1.37
CA ARG A 156 21.38 -12.25 -1.43
C ARG A 156 21.26 -13.58 -2.17
N ALA A 157 20.05 -14.01 -2.51
CA ALA A 157 19.83 -15.28 -3.21
C ALA A 157 20.30 -15.17 -4.67
N PRO A 158 21.10 -16.13 -5.19
CA PRO A 158 21.50 -16.15 -6.60
C PRO A 158 20.30 -16.15 -7.55
N ALA A 159 19.20 -16.80 -7.16
CA ALA A 159 17.96 -16.82 -7.93
C ALA A 159 17.34 -15.43 -8.14
N PHE A 160 17.50 -14.52 -7.17
CA PHE A 160 17.01 -13.14 -7.31
C PHE A 160 17.80 -12.37 -8.37
N GLU A 161 19.12 -12.56 -8.44
CA GLU A 161 19.95 -11.97 -9.49
C GLU A 161 19.54 -12.45 -10.88
N ASP A 162 19.23 -13.73 -11.03
CA ASP A 162 18.74 -14.31 -12.28
C ASP A 162 17.36 -13.76 -12.68
N ILE A 163 16.47 -13.51 -11.70
CA ILE A 163 15.17 -12.86 -11.90
C ILE A 163 15.36 -11.40 -12.33
N VAL A 164 16.23 -10.64 -11.66
CA VAL A 164 16.53 -9.24 -12.00
C VAL A 164 17.11 -9.13 -13.41
N ALA A 165 18.04 -10.01 -13.78
CA ALA A 165 18.65 -10.04 -15.11
C ALA A 165 17.65 -10.38 -16.22
N ARG A 166 16.66 -11.23 -15.94
CA ARG A 166 15.55 -11.50 -16.86
C ARG A 166 14.60 -10.32 -16.97
N TRP A 167 14.19 -9.74 -15.84
CA TRP A 167 13.33 -8.55 -15.82
C TRP A 167 13.94 -7.37 -16.57
N ALA A 168 15.23 -7.12 -16.38
CA ALA A 168 15.98 -6.09 -17.10
C ALA A 168 15.96 -6.32 -18.62
N ARG A 169 16.18 -7.57 -19.06
CA ARG A 169 16.12 -7.94 -20.48
C ARG A 169 14.74 -7.76 -21.08
N VAL A 170 13.71 -8.24 -20.39
CA VAL A 170 12.32 -8.14 -20.84
C VAL A 170 11.89 -6.68 -20.94
N ARG A 171 12.25 -5.84 -19.97
CA ARG A 171 11.82 -4.44 -19.93
C ARG A 171 12.75 -3.48 -20.69
N HIS A 172 13.89 -3.97 -21.20
CA HIS A 172 14.95 -3.17 -21.81
C HIS A 172 15.43 -2.02 -20.91
N ILE A 173 15.61 -2.29 -19.62
CA ILE A 173 16.04 -1.31 -18.62
C ILE A 173 17.38 -1.70 -18.00
N ALA A 174 18.06 -0.74 -17.38
CA ALA A 174 19.30 -0.99 -16.67
C ALA A 174 19.08 -1.92 -15.46
N LEU A 175 20.07 -2.78 -15.17
CA LEU A 175 19.99 -3.80 -14.11
C LEU A 175 19.68 -3.20 -12.73
N ALA A 176 20.28 -2.05 -12.41
CA ALA A 176 20.03 -1.34 -11.15
C ALA A 176 18.56 -0.85 -11.03
N VAL A 177 17.96 -0.45 -12.14
CA VAL A 177 16.56 -0.01 -12.20
C VAL A 177 15.62 -1.21 -12.09
N ALA A 178 15.94 -2.32 -12.77
CA ALA A 178 15.20 -3.57 -12.66
C ALA A 178 15.18 -4.10 -11.22
N ARG A 179 16.31 -3.99 -10.50
CA ARG A 179 16.42 -4.39 -9.10
C ARG A 179 15.52 -3.54 -8.20
N ALA A 180 15.64 -2.22 -8.30
CA ALA A 180 14.80 -1.30 -7.53
C ALA A 180 13.30 -1.50 -7.79
N GLU A 181 12.94 -1.82 -9.03
CA GLU A 181 11.57 -2.11 -9.44
C GLU A 181 11.01 -3.42 -8.84
N LEU A 182 11.84 -4.45 -8.71
CA LEU A 182 11.45 -5.72 -8.08
C LEU A 182 11.43 -5.60 -6.56
N ASP A 183 12.36 -4.85 -5.97
CA ASP A 183 12.40 -4.53 -4.54
C ASP A 183 11.14 -3.76 -4.11
N SER A 184 10.75 -2.73 -4.87
CA SER A 184 9.54 -1.94 -4.61
C SER A 184 8.27 -2.79 -4.66
N ARG A 185 8.19 -3.76 -5.58
CA ARG A 185 7.03 -4.66 -5.69
C ARG A 185 7.00 -5.72 -4.59
N MET A 186 8.15 -6.24 -4.20
CA MET A 186 8.29 -7.16 -3.07
C MET A 186 7.85 -6.50 -1.75
N ALA A 187 8.21 -5.23 -1.55
CA ALA A 187 7.78 -4.43 -0.40
C ALA A 187 6.27 -4.09 -0.42
N ALA A 188 5.68 -3.89 -1.60
CA ALA A 188 4.26 -3.55 -1.76
C ALA A 188 3.30 -4.74 -1.62
N THR A 189 3.81 -5.98 -1.52
CA THR A 189 2.96 -7.17 -1.44
C THR A 189 2.53 -7.43 0.01
N VAL A 190 1.25 -7.16 0.31
CA VAL A 190 0.66 -7.35 1.65
C VAL A 190 0.42 -8.84 1.91
N TYR A 191 1.15 -9.42 2.87
CA TYR A 191 0.99 -10.83 3.25
C TYR A 191 -0.03 -10.97 4.39
N ARG A 192 -1.18 -11.60 4.10
CA ARG A 192 -2.22 -11.89 5.11
C ARG A 192 -1.77 -13.03 6.03
N GLY A 193 -1.29 -12.67 7.22
CA GLY A 193 -1.24 -13.54 8.41
C GLY A 193 -0.10 -14.57 8.49
N GLN A 194 0.49 -15.01 7.38
CA GLN A 194 1.64 -15.92 7.42
C GLN A 194 2.74 -15.46 6.46
N LEU A 195 3.94 -15.23 7.01
CA LEU A 195 5.10 -14.78 6.24
C LEU A 195 5.48 -15.87 5.24
N PRO A 196 5.51 -15.57 3.92
CA PRO A 196 6.02 -16.52 2.96
C PRO A 196 7.52 -16.72 3.14
N ASP A 197 7.95 -17.97 3.00
CA ASP A 197 9.37 -18.32 3.02
C ASP A 197 10.09 -17.70 1.81
N THR A 198 11.41 -17.56 1.90
CA THR A 198 12.32 -17.04 0.86
C THR A 198 12.01 -17.67 -0.51
N ASP A 199 11.82 -18.99 -0.54
CA ASP A 199 11.52 -19.74 -1.76
C ASP A 199 10.14 -19.42 -2.35
N GLN A 200 9.16 -19.08 -1.51
CA GLN A 200 7.82 -18.72 -1.96
C GLN A 200 7.82 -17.33 -2.62
N VAL A 201 8.57 -16.39 -2.05
CA VAL A 201 8.72 -15.04 -2.64
C VAL A 201 9.50 -15.10 -3.94
N LEU A 202 10.60 -15.88 -4.00
CA LEU A 202 11.35 -16.10 -5.23
C LEU A 202 10.50 -16.76 -6.33
N SER A 203 9.68 -17.74 -5.96
CA SER A 203 8.74 -18.41 -6.88
C SER A 203 7.65 -17.46 -7.41
N ALA A 204 7.12 -16.57 -6.57
CA ALA A 204 6.15 -15.56 -6.97
C ALA A 204 6.76 -14.53 -7.93
N LEU A 205 7.98 -14.05 -7.64
CA LEU A 205 8.73 -13.16 -8.52
C LEU A 205 9.05 -13.84 -9.86
N ASP A 206 9.48 -15.10 -9.86
CA ASP A 206 9.72 -15.87 -11.09
C ASP A 206 8.44 -16.02 -11.92
N THR A 207 7.31 -16.31 -11.28
CA THR A 207 5.99 -16.43 -11.93
C THR A 207 5.56 -15.10 -12.56
N LEU A 208 5.82 -13.98 -11.89
CA LEU A 208 5.55 -12.64 -12.42
C LEU A 208 6.43 -12.33 -13.64
N VAL A 209 7.73 -12.63 -13.57
CA VAL A 209 8.62 -12.40 -14.72
C VAL A 209 8.17 -13.24 -15.92
N ARG A 210 7.84 -14.52 -15.71
CA ARG A 210 7.36 -15.42 -16.77
C ARG A 210 6.04 -14.96 -17.40
N SER A 211 5.12 -14.38 -16.64
CA SER A 211 3.86 -13.88 -17.20
C SER A 211 4.06 -12.69 -18.13
N VAL A 212 5.02 -11.81 -17.81
CA VAL A 212 5.40 -10.67 -18.65
C VAL A 212 6.25 -11.09 -19.85
N GLU A 213 7.05 -12.15 -19.71
CA GLU A 213 7.74 -12.81 -20.83
C GLU A 213 6.73 -13.39 -21.84
N GLY A 214 5.74 -14.16 -21.37
CA GLY A 214 4.73 -14.80 -22.24
C GLY A 214 3.74 -13.84 -22.87
N ALA A 215 3.43 -12.70 -22.23
CA ALA A 215 2.54 -11.68 -22.78
C ALA A 215 3.14 -10.91 -23.98
N ARG A 216 4.44 -11.09 -24.26
CA ARG A 216 5.15 -10.45 -25.37
C ARG A 216 5.29 -11.33 -26.62
N GLU A 217 4.88 -12.59 -26.54
CA GLU A 217 4.92 -13.56 -27.64
C GLU A 217 3.58 -13.69 -28.40
N TYR A 218 2.58 -12.86 -28.07
CA TYR A 218 1.29 -12.75 -28.78
C TYR A 218 1.05 -11.35 -29.35
#